data_AF-A0A3D1KQZ9-F1
#
_entry.id   AF-A0A3D1KQZ9-F1
#
_cell.length_a   1.000
_cell.length_b   1.000
_cell.length_c   1.000
_cell.angle_alpha   90.00
_cell.angle_beta   90.00
_cell.angle_gamma   90.00
#
_symmetry.space_group_name_H-M   'P 1'
#
loop_
_entity.id
_entity.type
_entity.pdbx_description
1 polymer ?
#
loop_
_entity_poly.entity_id
_entity_poly.type
_entity_poly.pdbx_seq_one_letter_code
_entity_poly.pdbx_strand_id
1 'polypeptide(L)'
;RWGTSWGAWSEVSEPKISIPFYVSNEGTFDVIITSDEDIELNRFSVPADKGFNFAEYDLSYSEKGKNAYLKKHKSAEIKSAKNGSYYLLKGKYFVKIGKVKKAFEVK
;
A
#
# COMPACT_ATOMS: atom_id res chain seq x y z
N ARG A 1 6.29 -12.94 8.49
CA ARG A 1 7.45 -12.64 7.60
C ARG A 1 6.92 -12.79 6.18
N TRP A 2 6.70 -11.69 5.48
CA TRP A 2 6.06 -11.71 4.16
C TRP A 2 7.04 -12.17 3.08
N GLY A 3 6.55 -12.80 2.01
CA GLY A 3 7.36 -13.27 0.88
C GLY A 3 8.14 -14.56 1.11
N THR A 4 7.71 -15.44 2.03
CA THR A 4 8.24 -16.81 2.13
C THR A 4 7.47 -17.78 1.26
N SER A 5 8.17 -18.46 0.35
CA SER A 5 7.71 -19.66 -0.36
C SER A 5 8.54 -20.85 0.15
N TRP A 6 7.88 -21.89 0.64
CA TRP A 6 8.48 -23.10 1.26
C TRP A 6 8.64 -24.27 0.27
N GLY A 7 8.84 -23.98 -1.02
CA GLY A 7 9.10 -24.99 -2.06
C GLY A 7 8.55 -24.53 -3.40
N ALA A 8 8.91 -25.23 -4.48
CA ALA A 8 8.57 -24.91 -5.88
C ALA A 8 7.05 -24.82 -6.21
N TRP A 9 6.18 -24.94 -5.21
CA TRP A 9 4.72 -24.94 -5.28
C TRP A 9 4.04 -24.10 -4.19
N SER A 10 4.79 -23.32 -3.41
CA SER A 10 4.23 -22.52 -2.30
C SER A 10 3.94 -21.09 -2.78
N GLU A 11 2.68 -20.68 -2.69
CA GLU A 11 2.22 -19.32 -2.96
C GLU A 11 3.05 -18.31 -2.15
N VAL A 12 3.43 -17.21 -2.79
CA VAL A 12 4.14 -16.12 -2.13
C VAL A 12 3.20 -15.53 -1.09
N SER A 13 3.58 -15.58 0.18
CA SER A 13 2.79 -14.96 1.25
C SER A 13 2.91 -13.43 1.16
N GLU A 14 2.08 -12.84 0.32
CA GLU A 14 1.97 -11.40 0.15
C GLU A 14 0.94 -10.86 1.15
N PRO A 15 1.24 -9.77 1.87
CA PRO A 15 0.25 -9.14 2.71
C PRO A 15 -0.81 -8.51 1.81
N LYS A 16 -2.08 -8.75 2.10
CA LYS A 16 -3.18 -8.17 1.33
C LYS A 16 -4.17 -7.54 2.29
N ILE A 17 -4.46 -6.26 2.08
CA ILE A 17 -5.51 -5.55 2.79
C ILE A 17 -6.61 -5.16 1.82
N SER A 18 -7.85 -5.24 2.29
CA SER A 18 -9.01 -4.73 1.59
C SER A 18 -9.38 -3.38 2.21
N ILE A 19 -9.32 -2.33 1.41
CA ILE A 19 -9.65 -0.97 1.80
C ILE A 19 -11.09 -0.69 1.36
N PRO A 20 -12.07 -0.72 2.27
CA PRO A 20 -13.42 -0.33 1.93
C PRO A 20 -13.53 1.18 1.72
N PHE A 21 -14.20 1.60 0.65
CA PHE A 21 -14.48 2.99 0.37
C PHE A 21 -15.85 3.15 -0.31
N TYR A 22 -16.47 4.32 -0.12
CA TYR A 22 -17.76 4.64 -0.72
C TYR A 22 -17.58 5.76 -1.73
N VAL A 23 -18.22 5.63 -2.89
CA VAL A 23 -18.22 6.66 -3.94
C VAL A 23 -19.65 7.00 -4.35
N SER A 24 -19.91 8.30 -4.51
CA SER A 24 -21.25 8.79 -4.88
C SER A 24 -21.55 8.64 -6.37
N ASN A 25 -20.51 8.51 -7.20
CA ASN A 25 -20.59 8.35 -8.64
C ASN A 25 -19.60 7.26 -9.07
N GLU A 26 -19.93 6.55 -10.14
CA GLU A 26 -19.01 5.63 -10.78
C GLU A 26 -17.83 6.38 -11.43
N GLY A 27 -16.69 5.73 -11.52
CA GLY A 27 -15.50 6.28 -12.17
C GLY A 27 -14.21 5.69 -11.63
N THR A 28 -13.10 6.28 -12.05
CA THR A 28 -11.76 5.89 -11.60
C THR A 28 -11.31 6.79 -10.46
N PHE A 29 -10.90 6.18 -9.34
CA PHE A 29 -10.46 6.89 -8.14
C PHE A 29 -8.99 6.59 -7.84
N ASP A 30 -8.23 7.63 -7.54
CA ASP A 30 -6.85 7.48 -7.09
C ASP A 30 -6.82 7.15 -5.60
N VAL A 31 -6.20 6.02 -5.29
CA VAL A 31 -5.85 5.59 -3.93
C VAL A 31 -4.39 5.95 -3.69
N ILE A 32 -4.16 6.82 -2.72
CA ILE A 32 -2.83 7.32 -2.38
C ILE A 32 -2.49 6.82 -0.98
N ILE A 33 -1.38 6.12 -0.83
CA ILE A 33 -0.86 5.63 0.43
C ILE A 33 0.22 6.58 0.91
N THR A 34 0.06 7.12 2.12
CA THR A 34 1.03 8.05 2.70
C THR A 34 1.55 7.59 4.06
N SER A 35 2.77 8.00 4.40
CA SER A 35 3.26 7.93 5.78
C SER A 35 2.54 8.93 6.69
N ASP A 36 2.84 8.86 7.97
CA ASP A 36 2.49 9.85 8.99
C ASP A 36 3.05 11.26 8.69
N GLU A 37 4.24 11.33 8.10
CA GLU A 37 4.84 12.56 7.58
C GLU A 37 4.28 13.03 6.22
N ASP A 38 3.14 12.49 5.78
CA ASP A 38 2.49 12.81 4.50
C ASP A 38 3.35 12.52 3.25
N ILE A 39 4.34 11.63 3.35
CA ILE A 39 5.15 11.18 2.20
C ILE A 39 4.31 10.19 1.37
N GLU A 40 4.17 10.43 0.07
CA GLU A 40 3.52 9.47 -0.86
C GLU A 40 4.39 8.22 -1.03
N LEU A 41 3.88 7.07 -0.59
CA LEU A 41 4.58 5.78 -0.61
C LEU A 41 4.14 4.93 -1.81
N ASN A 42 2.85 4.98 -2.13
CA ASN A 42 2.28 4.34 -3.30
C ASN A 42 1.05 5.12 -3.79
N ARG A 43 0.78 5.03 -5.08
CA ARG A 43 -0.40 5.58 -5.74
C ARG A 43 -0.84 4.59 -6.81
N PHE A 44 -2.12 4.25 -6.79
CA PHE A 44 -2.74 3.43 -7.82
C PHE A 44 -4.18 3.88 -8.04
N SER A 45 -4.70 3.64 -9.25
CA SER A 45 -6.05 4.01 -9.62
C SER A 45 -6.94 2.77 -9.65
N VAL A 46 -8.13 2.86 -9.07
CA VAL A 46 -9.12 1.78 -9.06
C VAL A 46 -10.42 2.24 -9.72
N PRO A 47 -11.00 1.45 -10.64
CA PRO A 47 -12.37 1.67 -11.06
C PRO A 47 -13.31 1.35 -9.89
N ALA A 48 -14.35 2.15 -9.70
CA ALA A 48 -15.34 1.98 -8.66
C ALA A 48 -16.73 2.32 -9.18
N ASP A 49 -17.71 1.51 -8.81
CA ASP A 49 -19.11 1.76 -9.12
C ASP A 49 -19.75 2.62 -8.05
N LYS A 50 -20.86 3.30 -8.36
CA LYS A 50 -21.60 4.06 -7.35
C LYS A 50 -22.00 3.17 -6.17
N GLY A 51 -21.59 3.53 -4.97
CA GLY A 51 -21.85 2.78 -3.75
C GLY A 51 -20.57 2.34 -3.05
N PHE A 52 -20.64 1.17 -2.41
CA PHE A 52 -19.55 0.63 -1.60
C PHE A 52 -18.62 -0.26 -2.43
N ASN A 53 -17.32 -0.01 -2.35
CA ASN A 53 -16.29 -0.68 -3.12
C ASN A 53 -15.12 -1.08 -2.22
N PHE A 54 -14.27 -1.97 -2.74
CA PHE A 54 -13.09 -2.47 -2.05
C PHE A 54 -11.87 -2.31 -2.95
N ALA A 55 -10.86 -1.61 -2.47
CA ALA A 55 -9.56 -1.54 -3.13
C ALA A 55 -8.62 -2.55 -2.47
N GLU A 56 -8.05 -3.44 -3.27
CA GLU A 56 -7.05 -4.38 -2.80
C GLU A 56 -5.67 -3.74 -2.85
N TYR A 57 -4.92 -3.84 -1.76
CA TYR A 57 -3.58 -3.32 -1.67
C TYR A 57 -2.64 -4.32 -1.00
N ASP A 58 -1.49 -4.53 -1.62
CA ASP A 58 -0.48 -5.50 -1.24
C ASP A 58 0.56 -4.94 -0.25
N LEU A 59 0.31 -3.77 0.34
CA LEU A 59 1.25 -3.05 1.20
C LEU A 59 2.63 -2.81 0.55
N SER A 60 2.71 -2.69 -0.77
CA SER A 60 3.97 -2.43 -1.48
C SER A 60 4.31 -0.94 -1.60
N TYR A 61 5.59 -0.60 -1.59
CA TYR A 61 6.09 0.70 -2.02
C TYR A 61 6.12 0.78 -3.54
N SER A 62 5.73 1.93 -4.08
CA SER A 62 6.15 2.32 -5.44
C SER A 62 7.65 2.61 -5.45
N GLU A 63 8.32 2.47 -6.59
CA GLU A 63 9.75 2.81 -6.71
C GLU A 63 10.04 4.26 -6.31
N LYS A 64 9.17 5.19 -6.72
CA LYS A 64 9.26 6.60 -6.35
C LYS A 64 9.05 6.80 -4.84
N GLY A 65 8.02 6.18 -4.26
CA GLY A 65 7.70 6.31 -2.85
C GLY A 65 8.73 5.66 -1.92
N LYS A 66 9.32 4.52 -2.33
CA LYS A 66 10.47 3.92 -1.66
C LYS A 66 11.63 4.91 -1.57
N ASN A 67 12.01 5.49 -2.70
CA ASN A 67 13.11 6.45 -2.76
C ASN A 67 12.82 7.72 -1.94
N ALA A 68 11.57 8.20 -1.96
CA ALA A 68 11.15 9.34 -1.14
C ALA A 68 11.24 9.04 0.36
N TYR A 69 10.77 7.85 0.78
CA TYR A 69 10.84 7.40 2.17
C TYR A 69 12.29 7.23 2.65
N LEU A 70 13.15 6.60 1.86
CA LEU A 70 14.57 6.39 2.21
C LEU A 70 15.36 7.70 2.28
N LYS A 71 15.03 8.70 1.46
CA LYS A 71 15.66 10.03 1.54
C LYS A 71 15.42 10.71 2.88
N LYS A 72 14.22 10.54 3.44
CA LYS A 72 13.81 11.08 4.74
C LYS A 72 14.32 10.22 5.90
N HIS A 73 14.21 8.91 5.78
CA HIS A 73 14.61 7.94 6.80
C HIS A 73 15.87 7.19 6.36
N LYS A 74 17.02 7.85 6.48
CA LYS A 74 18.33 7.29 6.08
C LYS A 74 18.73 6.01 6.82
N SER A 75 18.14 5.76 8.00
CA SER A 75 18.36 4.56 8.80
C SER A 75 17.36 3.44 8.52
N ALA A 76 16.31 3.69 7.73
CA ALA A 76 15.33 2.66 7.40
C ALA A 76 15.87 1.76 6.29
N GLU A 77 16.04 0.48 6.58
CA GLU A 77 16.36 -0.53 5.57
C GLU A 77 15.08 -1.22 5.08
N ILE A 78 14.64 -0.88 3.87
CA ILE A 78 13.56 -1.61 3.21
C ILE A 78 14.18 -2.77 2.43
N LYS A 79 14.13 -3.97 3.01
CA LYS A 79 14.62 -5.19 2.37
C LYS A 79 13.65 -5.64 1.28
N SER A 80 14.18 -6.04 0.13
CA SER A 80 13.38 -6.68 -0.91
C SER A 80 12.87 -8.04 -0.39
N ALA A 81 11.62 -8.34 -0.68
CA ALA A 81 11.11 -9.69 -0.52
C ALA A 81 11.64 -10.58 -1.65
N LYS A 82 11.50 -11.91 -1.50
CA LYS A 82 12.00 -12.89 -2.47
C LYS A 82 11.36 -12.76 -3.87
N ASN A 83 10.21 -12.09 -3.97
CA ASN A 83 9.51 -11.78 -5.21
C ASN A 83 9.97 -10.46 -5.87
N GLY A 84 10.95 -9.75 -5.29
CA GLY A 84 11.45 -8.48 -5.81
C GLY A 84 10.67 -7.24 -5.35
N SER A 85 9.53 -7.41 -4.68
CA SER A 85 8.72 -6.32 -4.15
C SER A 85 9.27 -5.76 -2.84
N TYR A 86 8.98 -4.48 -2.58
CA TYR A 86 9.35 -3.78 -1.35
C TYR A 86 8.08 -3.49 -0.56
N TYR A 87 7.96 -4.02 0.66
CA TYR A 87 6.76 -3.88 1.47
C TYR A 87 6.91 -2.84 2.57
N LEU A 88 5.81 -2.17 2.93
CA LEU A 88 5.71 -1.23 4.04
C LEU A 88 6.22 -1.88 5.33
N LEU A 89 7.03 -1.14 6.09
CA LEU A 89 7.48 -1.56 7.41
C LEU A 89 6.31 -1.54 8.40
N LYS A 90 6.52 -2.12 9.57
CA LYS A 90 5.53 -2.02 10.66
C LYS A 90 5.41 -0.56 11.09
N GLY A 91 4.19 -0.06 11.17
CA GLY A 91 3.96 1.35 11.46
C GLY A 91 2.56 1.82 11.10
N LYS A 92 2.33 3.11 11.33
CA LYS A 92 1.07 3.78 11.04
C LYS A 92 1.15 4.48 9.69
N TYR A 93 0.16 4.23 8.85
CA TYR A 93 0.04 4.77 7.51
C TYR A 93 -1.35 5.33 7.28
N PHE A 94 -1.53 6.02 6.17
CA PHE A 94 -2.79 6.63 5.80
C PHE A 94 -3.15 6.32 4.36
N VAL A 95 -4.41 5.99 4.13
CA VAL A 95 -5.02 5.92 2.81
C VAL A 95 -5.71 7.26 2.56
N LYS A 96 -5.45 7.87 1.41
CA LYS A 96 -6.14 9.05 0.90
C LYS A 96 -6.87 8.70 -0.39
N ILE A 97 -8.18 8.98 -0.41
CA ILE A 97 -9.02 8.86 -1.61
C ILE A 97 -9.79 10.17 -1.73
N GLY A 98 -9.46 10.97 -2.74
CA GLY A 98 -9.97 12.33 -2.87
C GLY A 98 -9.66 13.19 -1.63
N LYS A 99 -10.70 13.68 -0.95
CA LYS A 99 -10.57 14.50 0.28
C LYS A 99 -10.55 13.69 1.57
N VAL A 100 -10.82 12.39 1.50
CA VAL A 100 -10.92 11.53 2.68
C VAL A 100 -9.55 10.93 2.99
N LYS A 101 -9.12 11.03 4.25
CA LYS A 101 -7.89 10.41 4.77
C LYS A 101 -8.26 9.46 5.91
N LYS A 102 -7.83 8.21 5.85
CA LYS A 102 -8.08 7.19 6.88
C LYS A 102 -6.78 6.53 7.31
N ALA A 103 -6.57 6.38 8.61
CA ALA A 103 -5.40 5.71 9.16
C ALA A 103 -5.57 4.18 9.10
N PHE A 104 -4.47 3.48 8.85
CA PHE A 104 -4.35 2.04 9.04
C PHE A 104 -2.98 1.71 9.65
N GLU A 105 -2.89 0.57 10.31
CA GLU A 105 -1.67 0.13 10.97
C GLU A 105 -1.19 -1.19 10.36
N VAL A 106 0.11 -1.25 10.13
CA VAL A 106 0.81 -2.43 9.65
C VAL A 106 1.47 -3.11 10.85
N LYS A 107 1.03 -4.33 11.19
CA LYS A 107 1.46 -5.10 12.36
C LYS A 107 2.47 -6.21 12.05
#